data_AF-A0A0M1NKH1-F1
#
_entry.id   AF-A0A0M1NKH1-F1
#
_cell.length_a   1.000
_cell.length_b   1.000
_cell.length_c   1.000
_cell.angle_alpha   90.00
_cell.angle_beta   90.00
_cell.angle_gamma   90.00
#
_symmetry.space_group_name_H-M   'P 1'
#
loop_
_entity.id
_entity.type
_entity.pdbx_description
1 polymer ?
#
loop_
_entity_poly.entity_id
_entity_poly.type
_entity_poly.pdbx_seq_one_letter_code
_entity_poly.pdbx_strand_id
1 'polypeptide(L)'
;MSSNTPNLGLLKKDPMVDGNETFNIETMLNENWDKVDEAVGKVREDLKNIDVDIPAASLTQKGIVQLSNALNSNSVTEAATPKSVNDATKYTDTKIASTRSEIETTRSEIASTRSELASTRSEIQQELSNLKINKANLNSPVFSGTPKVGSANIVTSSNIGSYVKPPDNFDGTSGERTLTVGPGKMFPTIQAAIDSLPAFRAYDVTIKPDSGTYPGFKIVNKHGGSIYIYGYETNVSISSTINISSCTSNVGINKVSISSNAIYGIEIQNCFNIGISYVTRIGGSYGIMMDNTPIVILSSCNFSNISNYAIWLRGGGTLRADSCTGSGNYAVYSVSSAILFDSSPNLTGTNRIFRSSGGQVYS
;
A
#
# COMPACT_ATOMS: atom_id res chain seq x y z
N MET A 1 60.61 -34.85 -111.47
CA MET A 1 59.57 -35.60 -110.74
C MET A 1 58.48 -34.65 -110.27
N SER A 2 57.22 -35.10 -110.26
CA SER A 2 56.10 -34.33 -109.67
C SER A 2 56.26 -34.14 -108.17
N SER A 3 55.83 -33.00 -107.64
CA SER A 3 55.89 -32.63 -106.21
C SER A 3 54.62 -31.88 -105.80
N ASN A 4 54.42 -31.59 -104.51
CA ASN A 4 53.31 -30.77 -104.06
C ASN A 4 53.83 -29.48 -103.43
N THR A 5 53.07 -28.40 -103.54
CA THR A 5 53.34 -27.18 -102.80
C THR A 5 53.20 -27.39 -101.29
N PRO A 6 53.94 -26.65 -100.45
CA PRO A 6 54.00 -26.92 -99.01
C PRO A 6 52.76 -26.51 -98.20
N ASN A 7 52.01 -25.46 -98.59
CA ASN A 7 50.91 -24.94 -97.76
C ASN A 7 49.54 -25.55 -98.09
N LEU A 8 49.27 -25.78 -99.37
CA LEU A 8 48.00 -26.25 -99.92
C LEU A 8 48.07 -27.68 -100.47
N GLY A 9 49.26 -28.27 -100.59
CA GLY A 9 49.42 -29.62 -101.14
C GLY A 9 49.05 -29.70 -102.63
N LEU A 10 49.22 -28.61 -103.36
CA LEU A 10 48.88 -28.47 -104.77
C LEU A 10 49.92 -29.24 -105.64
N LEU A 11 49.50 -30.25 -106.41
CA LEU A 11 50.35 -31.07 -107.30
C LEU A 11 51.01 -30.26 -108.45
N LYS A 12 52.33 -30.20 -108.44
CA LYS A 12 53.21 -29.74 -109.51
C LYS A 12 53.59 -30.91 -110.42
N LYS A 13 53.43 -30.73 -111.73
CA LYS A 13 53.76 -31.76 -112.74
C LYS A 13 55.22 -31.66 -113.18
N ASP A 14 55.78 -32.77 -113.63
CA ASP A 14 57.17 -32.84 -114.09
C ASP A 14 57.35 -32.14 -115.44
N PRO A 15 58.14 -31.05 -115.54
CA PRO A 15 58.32 -30.31 -116.78
C PRO A 15 58.98 -31.13 -117.90
N MET A 16 59.69 -32.22 -117.58
CA MET A 16 60.36 -33.07 -118.57
C MET A 16 59.39 -33.87 -119.45
N VAL A 17 58.12 -33.96 -119.08
CA VAL A 17 57.05 -34.65 -119.84
C VAL A 17 56.26 -33.68 -120.71
N ASP A 18 56.51 -32.38 -120.56
CA ASP A 18 55.86 -31.30 -121.30
C ASP A 18 56.61 -31.04 -122.61
N GLY A 19 56.19 -31.75 -123.67
CA GLY A 19 56.81 -31.70 -125.00
C GLY A 19 56.83 -30.28 -125.60
N ASN A 20 57.76 -30.05 -126.53
CA ASN A 20 58.25 -28.74 -126.98
C ASN A 20 57.25 -27.76 -127.67
N GLU A 21 55.93 -27.76 -127.39
CA GLU A 21 55.01 -26.80 -128.02
C GLU A 21 53.85 -26.28 -127.13
N THR A 22 53.67 -24.96 -127.22
CA THR A 22 52.51 -24.10 -126.87
C THR A 22 52.06 -23.94 -125.42
N PHE A 23 52.23 -24.91 -124.52
CA PHE A 23 51.81 -24.75 -123.12
C PHE A 23 52.92 -25.14 -122.15
N ASN A 24 53.75 -24.19 -121.73
CA ASN A 24 54.81 -24.44 -120.76
C ASN A 24 54.19 -24.62 -119.36
N ILE A 25 54.06 -25.87 -118.91
CA ILE A 25 53.49 -26.30 -117.62
C ILE A 25 54.26 -25.69 -116.44
N GLU A 26 55.57 -25.43 -116.57
CA GLU A 26 56.31 -24.75 -115.51
C GLU A 26 55.76 -23.33 -115.31
N THR A 27 55.72 -22.53 -116.37
CA THR A 27 55.29 -21.13 -116.28
C THR A 27 53.77 -20.93 -116.14
N MET A 28 52.96 -21.78 -116.80
CA MET A 28 51.51 -21.62 -116.90
C MET A 28 50.75 -22.36 -115.79
N LEU A 29 51.36 -23.39 -115.17
CA LEU A 29 50.76 -24.17 -114.09
C LEU A 29 51.60 -24.12 -112.81
N ASN A 30 52.79 -24.71 -112.78
CA ASN A 30 53.57 -24.90 -111.56
C ASN A 30 53.91 -23.57 -110.87
N GLU A 31 54.39 -22.57 -111.61
CA GLU A 31 54.69 -21.23 -111.08
C GLU A 31 53.42 -20.54 -110.53
N ASN A 32 52.27 -20.70 -111.20
CA ASN A 32 51.00 -20.16 -110.70
C ASN A 32 50.55 -20.90 -109.44
N TRP A 33 50.81 -22.21 -109.33
CA TRP A 33 50.54 -23.02 -108.14
C TRP A 33 51.44 -22.59 -106.97
N ASP A 34 52.73 -22.33 -107.22
CA ASP A 34 53.66 -21.78 -106.22
C ASP A 34 53.23 -20.37 -105.78
N LYS A 35 52.80 -19.49 -106.70
CA LYS A 35 52.28 -18.15 -106.37
C LYS A 35 51.01 -18.21 -105.51
N VAL A 36 50.06 -19.08 -105.84
CA VAL A 36 48.82 -19.26 -105.07
C VAL A 36 49.13 -19.87 -103.70
N ASP A 37 50.02 -20.86 -103.65
CA ASP A 37 50.43 -21.51 -102.40
C ASP A 37 51.13 -20.55 -101.44
N GLU A 38 52.04 -19.72 -101.96
CA GLU A 38 52.73 -18.69 -101.17
C GLU A 38 51.73 -17.62 -100.70
N ALA A 39 50.83 -17.16 -101.57
CA ALA A 39 49.82 -16.17 -101.23
C ALA A 39 48.85 -16.69 -100.16
N VAL A 40 48.35 -17.92 -100.29
CA VAL A 40 47.45 -18.52 -99.30
C VAL A 40 48.21 -18.92 -98.03
N GLY A 41 49.46 -19.34 -98.14
CA GLY A 41 50.36 -19.57 -97.00
C GLY A 41 50.51 -18.30 -96.16
N LYS A 42 50.78 -17.15 -96.80
CA LYS A 42 50.82 -15.85 -96.13
C LYS A 42 49.49 -15.48 -95.48
N VAL A 43 48.37 -15.60 -96.21
CA VAL A 43 47.03 -15.34 -95.63
C VAL A 43 46.74 -16.23 -94.42
N ARG A 44 47.17 -17.50 -94.45
CA ARG A 44 46.99 -18.44 -93.34
C ARG A 44 47.82 -18.04 -92.12
N GLU A 45 49.05 -17.59 -92.33
CA GLU A 45 49.89 -17.05 -91.25
C GLU A 45 49.33 -15.72 -90.72
N ASP A 46 48.86 -14.83 -91.59
CA ASP A 46 48.19 -13.59 -91.19
C ASP A 46 46.95 -13.90 -90.35
N LEU A 47 46.09 -14.83 -90.78
CA LEU A 47 44.90 -15.29 -90.04
C LEU A 47 45.24 -15.91 -88.68
N LYS A 48 46.33 -16.68 -88.58
CA LYS A 48 46.81 -17.22 -87.30
C LYS A 48 47.28 -16.12 -86.36
N ASN A 49 47.84 -15.05 -86.91
CA ASN A 49 48.38 -13.92 -86.16
C ASN A 49 47.36 -12.80 -85.91
N ILE A 50 46.10 -12.97 -86.32
CA ILE A 50 45.02 -12.07 -85.90
C ILE A 50 44.76 -12.31 -84.41
N ASP A 51 45.36 -11.46 -83.58
CA ASP A 51 44.98 -11.31 -82.18
C ASP A 51 43.82 -10.30 -82.11
N VAL A 52 42.61 -10.80 -81.81
CA VAL A 52 41.45 -9.93 -81.57
C VAL A 52 41.42 -9.61 -80.08
N ASP A 53 42.25 -8.65 -79.66
CA ASP A 53 42.18 -8.12 -78.30
C ASP A 53 40.92 -7.26 -78.13
N ILE A 54 39.92 -7.80 -77.43
CA ILE A 54 38.72 -7.06 -77.05
C ILE A 54 38.88 -6.67 -75.57
N PRO A 55 39.10 -5.38 -75.27
CA PRO A 55 39.30 -4.93 -73.90
C PRO A 55 38.02 -5.13 -73.06
N ALA A 56 38.17 -5.09 -71.74
CA ALA A 56 37.01 -5.00 -70.84
C ALA A 56 36.26 -3.67 -71.07
N ALA A 57 34.93 -3.68 -70.97
CA ALA A 57 34.18 -2.45 -71.10
C ALA A 57 34.42 -1.51 -69.91
N SER A 58 34.40 -0.22 -70.18
CA SER A 58 34.39 0.85 -69.18
C SER A 58 33.34 1.90 -69.57
N LEU A 59 33.15 2.92 -68.74
CA LEU A 59 32.23 4.03 -69.05
C LEU A 59 32.63 4.80 -70.30
N THR A 60 33.88 4.68 -70.75
CA THR A 60 34.44 5.42 -71.91
C THR A 60 34.98 4.50 -73.00
N GLN A 61 35.06 3.19 -72.78
CA GLN A 61 35.60 2.21 -73.73
C GLN A 61 34.63 1.04 -73.89
N LYS A 62 34.28 0.72 -75.13
CA LYS A 62 33.47 -0.47 -75.43
C LYS A 62 34.31 -1.74 -75.23
N GLY A 63 33.68 -2.83 -74.76
CA GLY A 63 34.38 -4.07 -74.45
C GLY A 63 33.46 -5.19 -73.98
N ILE A 64 34.04 -6.30 -73.49
CA ILE A 64 33.30 -7.42 -72.90
C ILE A 64 32.95 -7.10 -71.43
N VAL A 65 31.76 -7.49 -70.99
CA VAL A 65 31.26 -7.28 -69.62
C VAL A 65 30.85 -8.62 -69.00
N GLN A 66 31.26 -8.89 -67.77
CA GLN A 66 30.72 -9.99 -66.95
C GLN A 66 29.44 -9.52 -66.25
N LEU A 67 28.42 -10.38 -66.19
CA LEU A 67 27.10 -10.02 -65.66
C LEU A 67 26.80 -10.76 -64.36
N SER A 68 26.18 -10.05 -63.40
CA SER A 68 25.84 -10.58 -62.08
C SER A 68 24.36 -10.42 -61.75
N ASN A 69 23.75 -11.50 -61.25
CA ASN A 69 22.37 -11.52 -60.75
C ASN A 69 22.29 -11.34 -59.21
N ALA A 70 23.42 -11.17 -58.52
CA ALA A 70 23.45 -11.02 -57.07
C ALA A 70 22.83 -9.68 -56.63
N LEU A 71 22.02 -9.70 -55.55
CA LEU A 71 21.35 -8.53 -54.98
C LEU A 71 22.21 -7.74 -53.99
N ASN A 72 23.23 -8.38 -53.42
CA ASN A 72 24.10 -7.86 -52.38
C ASN A 72 25.58 -7.90 -52.79
N SER A 73 25.86 -7.83 -54.09
CA SER A 73 27.23 -7.85 -54.61
C SER A 73 27.94 -6.53 -54.31
N ASN A 74 29.21 -6.63 -53.92
CA ASN A 74 30.15 -5.51 -53.84
C ASN A 74 31.17 -5.52 -55.00
N SER A 75 30.96 -6.38 -56.01
CA SER A 75 31.85 -6.47 -57.17
C SER A 75 31.84 -5.16 -57.96
N VAL A 76 33.03 -4.70 -58.34
CA VAL A 76 33.25 -3.54 -59.22
C VAL A 76 33.64 -3.95 -60.64
N THR A 77 33.75 -5.25 -60.90
CA THR A 77 34.17 -5.83 -62.18
C THR A 77 33.02 -6.49 -62.95
N GLU A 78 31.84 -6.62 -62.34
CA GLU A 78 30.64 -7.20 -62.95
C GLU A 78 29.53 -6.14 -63.07
N ALA A 79 28.77 -6.16 -64.16
CA ALA A 79 27.60 -5.31 -64.32
C ALA A 79 26.33 -6.00 -63.82
N ALA A 80 25.41 -5.21 -63.27
CA ALA A 80 24.09 -5.69 -62.86
C ALA A 80 23.21 -6.05 -64.07
N THR A 81 22.40 -7.11 -63.95
CA THR A 81 21.40 -7.46 -64.95
C THR A 81 20.07 -6.72 -64.72
N PRO A 82 19.20 -6.61 -65.73
CA PRO A 82 17.83 -6.13 -65.52
C PRO A 82 17.07 -6.91 -64.44
N LYS A 83 17.37 -8.21 -64.29
CA LYS A 83 16.79 -9.07 -63.25
C LYS A 83 17.22 -8.65 -61.85
N SER A 84 18.52 -8.43 -61.60
CA SER A 84 18.97 -8.03 -60.25
C SER A 84 18.45 -6.64 -59.87
N VAL A 85 18.35 -5.71 -60.82
CA VAL A 85 17.74 -4.39 -60.58
C VAL A 85 16.25 -4.50 -60.24
N ASN A 86 15.50 -5.32 -61.00
CA ASN A 86 14.08 -5.55 -60.73
C ASN A 86 13.84 -6.27 -59.39
N ASP A 87 14.65 -7.28 -59.07
CA ASP A 87 14.54 -8.02 -57.80
C ASP A 87 14.91 -7.10 -56.61
N ALA A 88 15.88 -6.20 -56.75
CA ALA A 88 16.21 -5.18 -55.75
C ALA A 88 15.05 -4.18 -55.54
N THR A 89 14.38 -3.80 -56.63
CA THR A 89 13.19 -2.93 -56.58
C THR A 89 12.06 -3.62 -55.82
N LYS A 90 11.75 -4.88 -56.14
CA LYS A 90 10.73 -5.68 -55.43
C LYS A 90 11.04 -5.88 -53.96
N TYR A 91 12.30 -6.15 -53.62
CA TYR A 91 12.75 -6.26 -52.23
C TYR A 91 12.50 -4.95 -51.49
N THR A 92 12.83 -3.82 -52.11
CA THR A 92 12.61 -2.48 -51.55
C THR A 92 11.12 -2.18 -51.37
N ASP A 93 10.28 -2.47 -52.36
CA ASP A 93 8.83 -2.30 -52.28
C ASP A 93 8.21 -3.14 -51.16
N THR A 94 8.67 -4.38 -51.00
CA THR A 94 8.23 -5.27 -49.92
C THR A 94 8.63 -4.70 -48.57
N LYS A 95 9.87 -4.18 -48.44
CA LYS A 95 10.33 -3.59 -47.19
C LYS A 95 9.57 -2.29 -46.86
N ILE A 96 9.30 -1.45 -47.86
CA ILE A 96 8.45 -0.27 -47.73
C ILE A 96 7.04 -0.66 -47.27
N ALA A 97 6.44 -1.70 -47.84
CA ALA A 97 5.13 -2.19 -47.45
C ALA A 97 5.11 -2.68 -45.99
N SER A 98 6.12 -3.46 -45.57
CA SER A 98 6.29 -3.89 -44.17
C SER A 98 6.37 -2.70 -43.23
N THR A 99 7.26 -1.74 -43.53
CA THR A 99 7.44 -0.54 -42.72
C THR A 99 6.17 0.32 -42.67
N ARG A 100 5.40 0.42 -43.77
CA ARG A 100 4.09 1.10 -43.75
C ARG A 100 3.09 0.41 -42.83
N SER A 101 3.05 -0.92 -42.82
CA SER A 101 2.18 -1.70 -41.92
C SER A 101 2.56 -1.51 -40.45
N GLU A 102 3.86 -1.53 -40.15
CA GLU A 102 4.40 -1.24 -38.81
C GLU A 102 4.02 0.18 -38.35
N ILE A 103 4.17 1.18 -39.22
CA ILE A 103 3.76 2.57 -38.94
C ILE A 103 2.26 2.67 -38.63
N GLU A 104 1.42 1.94 -39.36
CA GLU A 104 -0.04 2.00 -39.17
C GLU A 104 -0.47 1.34 -37.84
N THR A 105 0.21 0.25 -37.46
CA THR A 105 0.05 -0.35 -36.12
C THR A 105 0.42 0.66 -35.04
N THR A 106 1.60 1.28 -35.12
CA THR A 106 2.05 2.29 -34.15
C THR A 106 1.11 3.50 -34.11
N ARG A 107 0.55 3.94 -35.24
CA ARG A 107 -0.45 5.03 -35.27
C ARG A 107 -1.72 4.67 -34.51
N SER A 108 -2.18 3.43 -34.65
CA SER A 108 -3.36 2.92 -33.95
C SER A 108 -3.12 2.87 -32.44
N GLU A 109 -1.95 2.40 -32.01
CA GLU A 109 -1.55 2.41 -30.59
C GLU A 109 -1.50 3.84 -30.02
N ILE A 110 -0.89 4.78 -30.74
CA ILE A 110 -0.84 6.20 -30.35
C ILE A 110 -2.26 6.79 -30.23
N ALA A 111 -3.17 6.44 -31.13
CA ALA A 111 -4.56 6.89 -31.07
C ALA A 111 -5.27 6.37 -29.82
N SER A 112 -5.06 5.11 -29.46
CA SER A 112 -5.61 4.51 -28.22
C SER A 112 -5.08 5.24 -26.98
N THR A 113 -3.76 5.41 -26.86
CA THR A 113 -3.13 6.10 -25.73
C THR A 113 -3.61 7.56 -25.61
N ARG A 114 -3.83 8.25 -26.73
CA ARG A 114 -4.39 9.61 -26.74
C ARG A 114 -5.81 9.65 -26.17
N SER A 115 -6.63 8.63 -26.47
CA SER A 115 -7.98 8.52 -25.91
C SER A 115 -7.95 8.31 -24.40
N GLU A 116 -7.10 7.40 -23.91
CA GLU A 116 -6.92 7.15 -22.46
C GLU A 116 -6.44 8.40 -21.71
N LEU A 117 -5.49 9.14 -22.30
CA LEU A 117 -4.99 10.38 -21.73
C LEU A 117 -6.09 11.47 -21.66
N ALA A 118 -6.97 11.54 -22.67
CA ALA A 118 -8.09 12.48 -22.66
C ALA A 118 -9.11 12.17 -21.55
N SER A 119 -9.39 10.89 -21.30
CA SER A 119 -10.24 10.44 -20.18
C SER A 119 -9.59 10.82 -18.83
N THR A 120 -8.32 10.47 -18.64
CA THR A 120 -7.57 10.80 -17.42
C THR A 120 -7.54 12.31 -17.16
N ARG A 121 -7.35 13.12 -18.21
CA ARG A 121 -7.39 14.59 -18.10
C ARG A 121 -8.76 15.08 -17.61
N SER A 122 -9.85 14.46 -18.07
CA SER A 122 -11.20 14.85 -17.68
C SER A 122 -11.46 14.54 -16.20
N GLU A 123 -11.01 13.38 -15.72
CA GLU A 123 -11.08 13.00 -14.30
C GLU A 123 -10.31 13.98 -13.42
N ILE A 124 -9.07 14.31 -13.77
CA ILE A 124 -8.24 15.28 -13.03
C ILE A 124 -8.92 16.66 -12.97
N GLN A 125 -9.54 17.12 -14.07
CA GLN A 125 -10.26 18.40 -14.07
C GLN A 125 -11.47 18.38 -13.15
N GLN A 126 -12.19 17.26 -13.08
CA GLN A 126 -13.31 17.08 -12.17
C GLN A 126 -12.85 17.09 -10.70
N GLU A 127 -11.79 16.36 -10.37
CA GLU A 127 -11.20 16.38 -9.03
C GLU A 127 -10.71 17.77 -8.64
N LEU A 128 -10.06 18.49 -9.55
CA LEU A 128 -9.61 19.86 -9.32
C LEU A 128 -10.81 20.80 -9.05
N SER A 129 -11.92 20.62 -9.76
CA SER A 129 -13.16 21.37 -9.51
C SER A 129 -13.71 21.07 -8.11
N ASN A 130 -13.77 19.79 -7.72
CA ASN A 130 -14.22 19.39 -6.39
C ASN A 130 -13.33 19.97 -5.27
N LEU A 131 -12.01 19.94 -5.46
CA LEU A 131 -11.06 20.55 -4.53
C LEU A 131 -11.24 22.06 -4.40
N LYS A 132 -11.52 22.76 -5.52
CA LYS A 132 -11.81 24.21 -5.49
C LYS A 132 -13.08 24.51 -4.71
N ILE A 133 -14.14 23.71 -4.86
CA ILE A 133 -15.39 23.84 -4.10
C ILE A 133 -15.13 23.62 -2.60
N ASN A 134 -14.42 22.55 -2.25
CA ASN A 134 -14.07 22.27 -0.86
C ASN A 134 -13.22 23.39 -0.24
N LYS A 135 -12.26 23.93 -0.98
CA LYS A 135 -11.47 25.10 -0.56
C LYS A 135 -12.34 26.34 -0.36
N ALA A 136 -13.33 26.59 -1.22
CA ALA A 136 -14.26 27.70 -1.05
C ALA A 136 -15.11 27.55 0.23
N ASN A 137 -15.61 26.33 0.50
CA ASN A 137 -16.33 26.01 1.73
C ASN A 137 -15.47 26.21 2.99
N LEU A 138 -14.16 25.95 2.91
CA LEU A 138 -13.22 26.22 4.00
C LEU A 138 -12.93 27.72 4.18
N ASN A 139 -12.90 28.49 3.09
CA ASN A 139 -12.67 29.94 3.15
C ASN A 139 -13.90 30.72 3.65
N SER A 140 -15.11 30.17 3.49
CA SER A 140 -16.36 30.76 3.96
C SER A 140 -17.27 29.69 4.57
N PRO A 141 -16.88 29.12 5.72
CA PRO A 141 -17.65 28.05 6.35
C PRO A 141 -19.05 28.55 6.72
N VAL A 142 -20.07 27.86 6.22
CA VAL A 142 -21.45 28.08 6.64
C VAL A 142 -21.64 27.36 7.97
N PHE A 143 -21.55 28.09 9.07
CA PHE A 143 -21.92 27.56 10.38
C PHE A 143 -23.45 27.61 10.52
N SER A 144 -24.10 26.45 10.58
CA SER A 144 -25.51 26.36 10.95
C SER A 144 -25.65 26.36 12.47
N GLY A 145 -26.49 27.26 12.99
CA GLY A 145 -26.65 27.52 14.42
C GLY A 145 -25.74 28.65 14.93
N THR A 146 -26.17 29.33 16.00
CA THR A 146 -25.41 30.42 16.63
C THR A 146 -24.11 29.85 17.24
N PRO A 147 -22.92 30.14 16.70
CA PRO A 147 -21.69 29.62 17.27
C PRO A 147 -21.46 30.28 18.62
N LYS A 148 -21.60 29.52 19.73
CA LYS A 148 -21.11 29.96 21.04
C LYS A 148 -19.61 29.72 21.10
N VAL A 149 -18.83 30.65 20.58
CA VAL A 149 -17.40 30.73 20.90
C VAL A 149 -17.25 31.39 22.26
N GLY A 150 -16.85 30.61 23.26
CA GLY A 150 -16.40 31.14 24.54
C GLY A 150 -15.05 31.83 24.34
N SER A 151 -15.00 33.13 24.59
CA SER A 151 -13.82 34.02 24.58
C SER A 151 -13.32 34.54 23.22
N ALA A 152 -12.81 35.79 23.26
CA ALA A 152 -12.55 36.70 22.14
C ALA A 152 -11.31 36.39 21.29
N ASN A 153 -10.85 35.14 21.25
CA ASN A 153 -9.69 34.76 20.44
C ASN A 153 -10.15 34.03 19.18
N ILE A 154 -10.10 34.73 18.05
CA ILE A 154 -10.28 34.13 16.73
C ILE A 154 -9.04 33.28 16.45
N VAL A 155 -9.19 31.95 16.46
CA VAL A 155 -8.13 31.02 16.10
C VAL A 155 -8.04 30.95 14.57
N THR A 156 -6.90 31.36 14.00
CA THR A 156 -6.61 31.27 12.57
C THR A 156 -5.67 30.10 12.27
N SER A 157 -5.69 29.58 11.04
CA SER A 157 -4.80 28.50 10.58
C SER A 157 -3.31 28.85 10.68
N SER A 158 -2.97 30.13 10.76
CA SER A 158 -1.60 30.61 10.92
C SER A 158 -0.99 30.34 12.29
N ASN A 159 -1.81 30.07 13.32
CA ASN A 159 -1.37 30.00 14.72
C ASN A 159 -1.49 28.58 15.32
N ILE A 160 -1.82 27.58 14.50
CA ILE A 160 -1.94 26.18 14.91
C ILE A 160 -0.68 25.43 14.44
N GLY A 161 0.25 25.15 15.36
CA GLY A 161 1.44 24.33 15.09
C GLY A 161 1.15 22.83 14.98
N SER A 162 0.04 22.37 15.59
CA SER A 162 -0.48 21.01 15.46
C SER A 162 -1.94 20.97 15.92
N TYR A 163 -2.87 20.65 15.03
CA TYR A 163 -4.25 20.33 15.41
C TYR A 163 -4.39 18.82 15.50
N VAL A 164 -4.32 18.28 16.71
CA VAL A 164 -4.81 16.93 16.97
C VAL A 164 -6.30 17.07 17.15
N LYS A 165 -7.09 16.52 16.21
CA LYS A 165 -8.54 16.46 16.35
C LYS A 165 -8.83 15.81 17.71
N PRO A 166 -9.52 16.49 18.63
CA PRO A 166 -9.95 15.85 19.85
C PRO A 166 -10.78 14.61 19.51
N PRO A 167 -10.79 13.57 20.36
CA PRO A 167 -11.74 12.46 20.21
C PRO A 167 -13.15 13.02 19.97
N ASP A 168 -13.98 12.32 19.19
CA ASP A 168 -15.30 12.81 18.74
C ASP A 168 -16.28 13.20 19.89
N ASN A 169 -15.89 12.93 21.13
CA ASN A 169 -16.61 13.24 22.35
C ASN A 169 -15.87 14.17 23.33
N PHE A 170 -14.75 14.79 22.96
CA PHE A 170 -14.10 15.78 23.83
C PHE A 170 -14.90 17.08 23.82
N ASP A 171 -15.45 17.46 24.97
CA ASP A 171 -16.32 18.63 25.09
C ASP A 171 -15.57 19.98 25.21
N GLY A 172 -14.23 19.96 25.10
CA GLY A 172 -13.39 21.15 25.10
C GLY A 172 -13.27 21.87 26.44
N THR A 173 -13.88 21.34 27.51
CA THR A 173 -13.91 22.02 28.80
C THR A 173 -12.80 21.55 29.73
N SER A 174 -12.29 22.46 30.56
CA SER A 174 -11.20 22.22 31.51
C SER A 174 -11.57 22.57 32.95
N GLY A 175 -12.78 23.08 33.19
CA GLY A 175 -13.25 23.43 34.53
C GLY A 175 -13.83 22.23 35.25
N GLU A 176 -13.58 22.14 36.56
CA GLU A 176 -14.23 21.15 37.43
C GLU A 176 -15.76 21.30 37.34
N ARG A 177 -16.47 20.18 37.27
CA ARG A 177 -17.93 20.16 37.15
C ARG A 177 -18.57 19.48 38.35
N THR A 178 -19.56 20.13 38.95
CA THR A 178 -20.42 19.49 39.95
C THR A 178 -21.75 19.10 39.31
N LEU A 179 -22.10 17.82 39.33
CA LEU A 179 -23.39 17.28 38.88
C LEU A 179 -24.30 16.97 40.06
N THR A 180 -25.44 17.63 40.18
CA THR A 180 -26.43 17.35 41.24
C THR A 180 -27.40 16.27 40.79
N VAL A 181 -27.66 15.31 41.66
CA VAL A 181 -28.47 14.12 41.37
C VAL A 181 -29.60 13.99 42.39
N GLY A 182 -30.81 13.70 41.92
CA GLY A 182 -31.99 13.51 42.77
C GLY A 182 -33.27 14.07 42.12
N PRO A 183 -34.44 13.89 42.76
CA PRO A 183 -35.69 14.44 42.26
C PRO A 183 -35.59 15.96 42.05
N GLY A 184 -35.87 16.43 40.82
CA GLY A 184 -35.79 17.86 40.46
C GLY A 184 -34.38 18.44 40.34
N LYS A 185 -33.32 17.62 40.40
CA LYS A 185 -31.94 18.04 40.14
C LYS A 185 -31.59 17.94 38.66
N MET A 186 -30.34 18.28 38.31
CA MET A 186 -29.86 18.19 36.92
C MET A 186 -30.02 16.79 36.34
N PHE A 187 -29.82 15.76 37.16
CA PHE A 187 -30.05 14.37 36.76
C PHE A 187 -30.93 13.65 37.78
N PRO A 188 -31.89 12.82 37.34
CA PRO A 188 -32.75 12.07 38.24
C PRO A 188 -32.03 10.87 38.90
N THR A 189 -30.96 10.35 38.28
CA THR A 189 -30.20 9.19 38.78
C THR A 189 -28.69 9.40 38.63
N ILE A 190 -27.91 8.64 39.40
CA ILE A 190 -26.44 8.66 39.31
C ILE A 190 -25.99 8.16 37.93
N GLN A 191 -26.67 7.13 37.39
CA GLN A 191 -26.37 6.62 36.05
C GLN A 191 -26.59 7.69 34.98
N ALA A 192 -27.70 8.44 35.04
CA ALA A 192 -27.96 9.50 34.06
C ALA A 192 -26.88 10.61 34.11
N ALA A 193 -26.38 10.94 35.30
CA ALA A 193 -25.24 11.85 35.44
C ALA A 193 -23.96 11.28 34.79
N ILE A 194 -23.65 10.00 35.00
CA ILE A 194 -22.48 9.34 34.38
C ILE A 194 -22.63 9.24 32.85
N ASP A 195 -23.82 8.95 32.35
CA ASP A 195 -24.13 8.82 30.91
C ASP A 195 -24.01 10.16 30.20
N SER A 196 -24.29 11.27 30.88
CA SER A 196 -24.10 12.62 30.34
C SER A 196 -22.64 12.98 30.07
N LEU A 197 -21.70 12.25 30.69
CA LEU A 197 -20.29 12.52 30.55
C LEU A 197 -19.73 11.83 29.30
N PRO A 198 -18.83 12.48 28.54
CA PRO A 198 -18.16 11.82 27.43
C PRO A 198 -17.22 10.70 27.88
N ALA A 199 -16.77 9.87 26.94
CA ALA A 199 -15.84 8.78 27.25
C ALA A 199 -14.46 9.31 27.65
N PHE A 200 -13.97 10.38 27.03
CA PHE A 200 -12.71 11.04 27.39
C PHE A 200 -12.94 12.47 27.91
N ARG A 201 -12.28 12.83 29.01
CA ARG A 201 -12.36 14.15 29.65
C ARG A 201 -10.98 14.59 30.15
N ALA A 202 -10.73 15.90 30.13
CA ALA A 202 -9.55 16.53 30.73
C ALA A 202 -9.89 17.34 31.98
N TYR A 203 -11.02 17.06 32.62
CA TYR A 203 -11.53 17.75 33.80
C TYR A 203 -12.10 16.76 34.81
N ASP A 204 -12.16 17.20 36.07
CA ASP A 204 -12.73 16.43 37.17
C ASP A 204 -14.24 16.68 37.31
N VAL A 205 -14.96 15.63 37.70
CA VAL A 205 -16.41 15.67 37.89
C VAL A 205 -16.75 15.17 39.28
N THR A 206 -17.48 16.00 40.02
CA THR A 206 -18.06 15.64 41.31
C THR A 206 -19.56 15.44 41.15
N ILE A 207 -20.04 14.21 41.28
CA ILE A 207 -21.46 13.85 41.28
C ILE A 207 -21.95 13.87 42.74
N LYS A 208 -22.90 14.76 43.05
CA LYS A 208 -23.49 14.96 44.38
C LYS A 208 -24.95 14.50 44.39
N PRO A 209 -25.25 13.27 44.85
CA PRO A 209 -26.61 12.82 45.04
C PRO A 209 -27.21 13.44 46.31
N ASP A 210 -28.46 13.87 46.24
CA ASP A 210 -29.27 14.16 47.42
C ASP A 210 -29.59 12.86 48.17
N SER A 211 -29.98 12.97 49.45
CA SER A 211 -30.42 11.82 50.25
C SER A 211 -31.54 11.04 49.56
N GLY A 212 -31.40 9.72 49.50
CA GLY A 212 -32.37 8.87 48.81
C GLY A 212 -31.80 7.52 48.42
N THR A 213 -32.66 6.70 47.80
CA THR A 213 -32.30 5.39 47.28
C THR A 213 -32.16 5.45 45.76
N TYR A 214 -31.00 5.05 45.26
CA TYR A 214 -30.68 4.99 43.84
C TYR A 214 -30.44 3.55 43.39
N PRO A 215 -30.74 3.22 42.12
CA PRO A 215 -30.30 1.97 41.53
C PRO A 215 -28.77 1.83 41.54
N GLY A 216 -28.30 0.58 41.38
CA GLY A 216 -26.90 0.34 41.01
C GLY A 216 -26.54 1.05 39.71
N PHE A 217 -25.28 1.45 39.58
CA PHE A 217 -24.80 2.24 38.45
C PHE A 217 -23.46 1.71 37.95
N LYS A 218 -23.10 2.13 36.74
CA LYS A 218 -21.92 1.69 36.01
C LYS A 218 -21.09 2.88 35.59
N ILE A 219 -19.80 2.85 35.91
CA ILE A 219 -18.77 3.75 35.37
C ILE A 219 -17.94 2.93 34.39
N VAL A 220 -18.32 3.00 33.10
CA VAL A 220 -17.72 2.19 32.03
C VAL A 220 -17.19 3.08 30.91
N ASN A 221 -16.01 2.73 30.37
CA ASN A 221 -15.42 3.44 29.22
C ASN A 221 -15.25 4.94 29.51
N LYS A 222 -14.75 5.27 30.70
CA LYS A 222 -14.49 6.64 31.15
C LYS A 222 -12.99 6.85 31.36
N HIS A 223 -12.44 7.86 30.69
CA HIS A 223 -11.01 8.08 30.52
C HIS A 223 -10.64 9.54 30.79
N GLY A 224 -9.48 9.74 31.40
CA GLY A 224 -8.99 11.06 31.78
C GLY A 224 -9.81 11.74 32.88
N GLY A 225 -9.18 12.69 33.58
CA GLY A 225 -9.76 13.33 34.76
C GLY A 225 -10.21 12.35 35.85
N SER A 226 -11.06 12.85 36.74
CA SER A 226 -11.58 12.11 37.89
C SER A 226 -13.11 12.13 37.91
N ILE A 227 -13.73 11.04 38.38
CA ILE A 227 -15.15 11.00 38.73
C ILE A 227 -15.25 10.73 40.22
N TYR A 228 -15.80 11.67 40.97
CA TYR A 228 -16.07 11.54 42.39
C TYR A 228 -17.57 11.42 42.62
N ILE A 229 -18.03 10.31 43.17
CA ILE A 229 -19.38 10.17 43.72
C ILE A 229 -19.32 10.58 45.19
N TYR A 230 -19.87 11.73 45.51
CA TYR A 230 -19.72 12.37 46.82
C TYR A 230 -21.03 12.36 47.59
N GLY A 231 -21.19 11.39 48.50
CA GLY A 231 -22.35 11.24 49.38
C GLY A 231 -22.20 11.90 50.76
N TYR A 232 -21.16 12.71 51.00
CA TYR A 232 -21.00 13.39 52.29
C TYR A 232 -22.21 14.31 52.53
N GLU A 233 -22.70 14.34 53.78
CA GLU A 233 -23.90 15.08 54.23
C GLU A 233 -25.26 14.51 53.79
N THR A 234 -25.29 13.35 53.11
CA THR A 234 -26.53 12.77 52.58
C THR A 234 -26.64 11.27 52.87
N ASN A 235 -27.86 10.78 53.09
CA ASN A 235 -28.15 9.36 53.30
C ASN A 235 -28.37 8.67 51.95
N VAL A 236 -27.29 8.47 51.19
CA VAL A 236 -27.34 7.86 49.85
C VAL A 236 -27.30 6.34 49.96
N SER A 237 -28.37 5.69 49.54
CA SER A 237 -28.49 4.23 49.48
C SER A 237 -28.47 3.73 48.05
N ILE A 238 -27.73 2.65 47.77
CA ILE A 238 -27.67 1.99 46.46
C ILE A 238 -28.31 0.61 46.57
N SER A 239 -29.31 0.34 45.75
CA SER A 239 -30.11 -0.89 45.81
C SER A 239 -29.56 -2.06 45.01
N SER A 240 -28.44 -1.87 44.28
CA SER A 240 -27.82 -2.92 43.45
C SER A 240 -26.30 -2.71 43.32
N THR A 241 -25.64 -3.45 42.43
CA THR A 241 -24.19 -3.41 42.22
C THR A 241 -23.70 -2.05 41.71
N ILE A 242 -22.56 -1.58 42.20
CA ILE A 242 -21.76 -0.54 41.55
C ILE A 242 -20.69 -1.21 40.68
N ASN A 243 -20.75 -1.03 39.37
CA ASN A 243 -19.78 -1.60 38.43
C ASN A 243 -18.85 -0.51 37.91
N ILE A 244 -17.54 -0.72 38.00
CA ILE A 244 -16.51 0.19 37.52
C ILE A 244 -15.61 -0.62 36.59
N SER A 245 -15.70 -0.38 35.28
CA SER A 245 -15.01 -1.23 34.32
C SER A 245 -14.42 -0.48 33.12
N SER A 246 -13.31 -0.99 32.60
CA SER A 246 -12.67 -0.50 31.37
C SER A 246 -12.46 1.02 31.40
N CYS A 247 -11.75 1.51 32.41
CA CYS A 247 -11.68 2.94 32.70
C CYS A 247 -10.26 3.40 33.07
N THR A 248 -9.88 4.60 32.63
CA THR A 248 -8.60 5.21 33.03
C THR A 248 -8.77 6.48 33.85
N SER A 249 -10.01 6.96 34.03
CA SER A 249 -10.31 8.02 34.99
C SER A 249 -10.00 7.56 36.41
N ASN A 250 -9.54 8.48 37.26
CA ASN A 250 -9.54 8.23 38.70
C ASN A 250 -11.00 8.17 39.17
N VAL A 251 -11.38 7.15 39.93
CA VAL A 251 -12.75 7.05 40.44
C VAL A 251 -12.74 7.06 41.96
N GLY A 252 -13.47 8.01 42.54
CA GLY A 252 -13.71 8.09 43.97
C GLY A 252 -15.17 7.79 44.30
N ILE A 253 -15.43 6.91 45.26
CA ILE A 253 -16.77 6.72 45.83
C ILE A 253 -16.68 6.99 47.32
N ASN A 254 -17.44 7.98 47.79
CA ASN A 254 -17.39 8.43 49.18
C ASN A 254 -18.79 8.43 49.82
N LYS A 255 -18.91 7.80 50.99
CA LYS A 255 -20.10 7.82 51.87
C LYS A 255 -21.39 7.37 51.19
N VAL A 256 -21.41 6.10 50.81
CA VAL A 256 -22.55 5.44 50.15
C VAL A 256 -22.88 4.14 50.89
N SER A 257 -24.18 3.85 51.06
CA SER A 257 -24.67 2.62 51.70
C SER A 257 -25.28 1.65 50.68
N ILE A 258 -24.78 0.43 50.61
CA ILE A 258 -25.23 -0.62 49.70
C ILE A 258 -25.92 -1.71 50.54
N SER A 259 -27.25 -1.64 50.63
CA SER A 259 -28.07 -2.64 51.32
C SER A 259 -28.90 -3.41 50.30
N SER A 260 -28.26 -4.37 49.63
CA SER A 260 -28.85 -5.14 48.54
C SER A 260 -28.53 -6.64 48.62
N ASN A 261 -29.36 -7.47 47.99
CA ASN A 261 -29.06 -8.89 47.76
C ASN A 261 -28.26 -9.13 46.47
N ALA A 262 -27.72 -8.07 45.84
CA ALA A 262 -26.91 -8.20 44.65
C ALA A 262 -25.65 -9.04 44.95
N ILE A 263 -25.22 -9.82 43.95
CA ILE A 263 -24.05 -10.72 44.06
C ILE A 263 -22.83 -9.89 44.49
N TYR A 264 -22.60 -8.74 43.88
CA TYR A 264 -21.50 -7.83 44.20
C TYR A 264 -22.04 -6.55 44.84
N GLY A 265 -21.35 -6.03 45.86
CA GLY A 265 -21.51 -4.65 46.29
C GLY A 265 -20.86 -3.71 45.28
N ILE A 266 -19.53 -3.83 45.14
CA ILE A 266 -18.74 -3.06 44.18
C ILE A 266 -17.90 -4.04 43.33
N GLU A 267 -17.96 -3.90 42.02
CA GLU A 267 -17.20 -4.71 41.06
C GLU A 267 -16.27 -3.79 40.27
N ILE A 268 -14.96 -4.07 40.29
CA ILE A 268 -13.92 -3.26 39.65
C ILE A 268 -13.11 -4.12 38.69
N GLN A 269 -13.04 -3.74 37.42
CA GLN A 269 -12.38 -4.52 36.37
C GLN A 269 -11.64 -3.63 35.38
N ASN A 270 -10.35 -3.90 35.10
CA ASN A 270 -9.60 -3.20 34.05
C ASN A 270 -9.65 -1.67 34.21
N CYS A 271 -9.45 -1.18 35.44
CA CYS A 271 -9.42 0.25 35.72
C CYS A 271 -8.08 0.70 36.30
N PHE A 272 -7.78 2.00 36.28
CA PHE A 272 -6.47 2.51 36.68
C PHE A 272 -6.30 2.73 38.20
N ASN A 273 -7.09 3.63 38.78
CA ASN A 273 -6.93 4.08 40.16
C ASN A 273 -8.30 4.36 40.82
N ILE A 274 -8.63 3.58 41.85
CA ILE A 274 -9.94 3.62 42.51
C ILE A 274 -9.78 3.90 44.01
N GLY A 275 -10.46 4.93 44.50
CA GLY A 275 -10.59 5.24 45.92
C GLY A 275 -12.02 5.02 46.41
N ILE A 276 -12.18 4.26 47.49
CA ILE A 276 -13.48 4.00 48.10
C ILE A 276 -13.37 4.31 49.58
N SER A 277 -14.20 5.24 50.06
CA SER A 277 -14.12 5.69 51.45
C SER A 277 -15.49 5.81 52.09
N TYR A 278 -15.60 5.40 53.36
CA TYR A 278 -16.85 5.47 54.13
C TYR A 278 -18.04 4.74 53.47
N VAL A 279 -17.75 3.74 52.63
CA VAL A 279 -18.80 2.93 52.01
C VAL A 279 -19.24 1.85 52.99
N THR A 280 -20.55 1.72 53.16
CA THR A 280 -21.15 0.63 53.93
C THR A 280 -21.78 -0.37 52.97
N ARG A 281 -21.53 -1.66 53.15
CA ARG A 281 -22.16 -2.75 52.42
C ARG A 281 -22.70 -3.76 53.43
N ILE A 282 -24.00 -4.04 53.36
CA ILE A 282 -24.68 -5.01 54.22
C ILE A 282 -25.35 -6.07 53.34
N GLY A 283 -25.02 -7.34 53.56
CA GLY A 283 -25.61 -8.47 52.83
C GLY A 283 -24.99 -8.73 51.45
N GLY A 284 -25.53 -9.72 50.72
CA GLY A 284 -25.03 -10.16 49.40
C GLY A 284 -23.80 -11.07 49.47
N SER A 285 -23.32 -11.52 48.31
CA SER A 285 -22.25 -12.52 48.22
C SER A 285 -20.87 -11.93 48.39
N TYR A 286 -20.57 -10.80 47.73
CA TYR A 286 -19.26 -10.17 47.77
C TYR A 286 -19.36 -8.70 48.16
N GLY A 287 -18.48 -8.27 49.06
CA GLY A 287 -18.42 -6.85 49.45
C GLY A 287 -17.85 -6.01 48.31
N ILE A 288 -16.59 -6.30 47.95
CA ILE A 288 -15.90 -5.74 46.80
C ILE A 288 -15.17 -6.84 46.01
N MET A 289 -15.23 -6.75 44.68
CA MET A 289 -14.42 -7.55 43.77
C MET A 289 -13.48 -6.66 42.97
N MET A 290 -12.22 -7.05 42.88
CA MET A 290 -11.19 -6.39 42.05
C MET A 290 -10.57 -7.40 41.09
N ASP A 291 -10.48 -7.03 39.82
CA ASP A 291 -9.87 -7.81 38.75
C ASP A 291 -9.02 -6.91 37.85
N ASN A 292 -7.78 -7.33 37.58
CA ASN A 292 -6.84 -6.67 36.66
C ASN A 292 -6.85 -5.13 36.77
N THR A 293 -6.65 -4.63 37.99
CA THR A 293 -6.74 -3.18 38.31
C THR A 293 -5.49 -2.82 39.12
N PRO A 294 -4.61 -1.90 38.69
CA PRO A 294 -3.32 -1.69 39.36
C PRO A 294 -3.44 -1.34 40.84
N ILE A 295 -4.36 -0.44 41.21
CA ILE A 295 -4.53 0.00 42.59
C ILE A 295 -5.99 0.30 42.97
N VAL A 296 -6.40 -0.23 44.12
CA VAL A 296 -7.66 0.12 44.81
C VAL A 296 -7.35 0.46 46.27
N ILE A 297 -7.88 1.58 46.76
CA ILE A 297 -7.72 2.02 48.16
C ILE A 297 -9.09 2.01 48.82
N LEU A 298 -9.23 1.27 49.91
CA LEU A 298 -10.39 1.28 50.80
C LEU A 298 -10.03 2.02 52.08
N SER A 299 -10.86 2.97 52.50
CA SER A 299 -10.62 3.74 53.73
C SER A 299 -11.90 3.87 54.55
N SER A 300 -11.90 3.37 55.78
CA SER A 300 -13.03 3.48 56.71
C SER A 300 -14.35 2.90 56.17
N CYS A 301 -14.28 1.84 55.36
CA CYS A 301 -15.47 1.15 54.86
C CYS A 301 -16.06 0.18 55.90
N ASN A 302 -17.33 -0.18 55.77
CA ASN A 302 -17.98 -1.22 56.58
C ASN A 302 -18.54 -2.33 55.67
N PHE A 303 -18.08 -3.56 55.83
CA PHE A 303 -18.61 -4.73 55.11
C PHE A 303 -19.14 -5.73 56.13
N SER A 304 -20.46 -5.91 56.17
CA SER A 304 -21.12 -6.76 57.17
C SER A 304 -22.12 -7.73 56.52
N ASN A 305 -22.29 -8.90 57.15
CA ASN A 305 -23.22 -9.95 56.72
C ASN A 305 -22.99 -10.43 55.26
N ILE A 306 -21.74 -10.41 54.79
CA ILE A 306 -21.38 -10.88 53.45
C ILE A 306 -21.31 -12.41 53.44
N SER A 307 -22.07 -13.06 52.55
CA SER A 307 -22.21 -14.52 52.53
C SER A 307 -21.06 -15.28 51.86
N ASN A 308 -20.15 -14.58 51.17
CA ASN A 308 -18.92 -15.16 50.64
C ASN A 308 -17.69 -14.36 51.11
N TYR A 309 -17.10 -13.49 50.29
CA TYR A 309 -15.89 -12.72 50.66
C TYR A 309 -16.21 -11.23 50.79
N ALA A 310 -15.85 -10.62 51.93
CA ALA A 310 -15.93 -9.17 52.07
C ALA A 310 -15.02 -8.46 51.03
N ILE A 311 -13.81 -8.99 50.82
CA ILE A 311 -12.85 -8.52 49.82
C ILE A 311 -12.42 -9.69 48.93
N TRP A 312 -12.67 -9.60 47.63
CA TRP A 312 -12.25 -10.60 46.66
C TRP A 312 -11.33 -10.00 45.59
N LEU A 313 -10.08 -10.46 45.52
CA LEU A 313 -9.08 -9.96 44.58
C LEU A 313 -8.65 -11.07 43.61
N ARG A 314 -8.57 -10.75 42.33
CA ARG A 314 -8.08 -11.66 41.28
C ARG A 314 -7.35 -10.91 40.16
N GLY A 315 -6.62 -11.65 39.32
CA GLY A 315 -6.16 -11.16 38.00
C GLY A 315 -5.11 -10.03 38.02
N GLY A 316 -4.43 -9.78 39.15
CA GLY A 316 -3.36 -8.79 39.25
C GLY A 316 -3.75 -7.48 39.93
N GLY A 317 -2.75 -6.81 40.49
CA GLY A 317 -2.87 -5.50 41.14
C GLY A 317 -2.83 -5.52 42.67
N THR A 318 -2.98 -4.34 43.27
CA THR A 318 -2.88 -4.14 44.72
C THR A 318 -4.16 -3.51 45.28
N LEU A 319 -4.69 -4.08 46.36
CA LEU A 319 -5.68 -3.42 47.20
C LEU A 319 -5.07 -3.05 48.55
N ARG A 320 -5.29 -1.82 49.00
CA ARG A 320 -4.98 -1.39 50.36
C ARG A 320 -6.27 -1.13 51.13
N ALA A 321 -6.45 -1.79 52.27
CA ALA A 321 -7.62 -1.65 53.13
C ALA A 321 -7.21 -1.03 54.47
N ASP A 322 -7.56 0.24 54.69
CA ASP A 322 -7.26 0.98 55.90
C ASP A 322 -8.52 1.20 56.75
N SER A 323 -8.49 0.77 58.01
CA SER A 323 -9.57 1.02 58.98
C SER A 323 -10.96 0.55 58.54
N CYS A 324 -11.05 -0.47 57.68
CA CYS A 324 -12.32 -1.10 57.37
C CYS A 324 -12.85 -1.88 58.60
N THR A 325 -14.17 -1.96 58.71
CA THR A 325 -14.88 -2.61 59.81
C THR A 325 -15.94 -3.55 59.29
N GLY A 326 -16.51 -4.37 60.17
CA GLY A 326 -17.73 -5.12 59.90
C GLY A 326 -17.67 -6.55 60.42
N SER A 327 -18.83 -7.18 60.50
CA SER A 327 -19.01 -8.47 61.17
C SER A 327 -20.06 -9.34 60.47
N GLY A 328 -20.13 -10.61 60.86
CA GLY A 328 -21.09 -11.56 60.27
C GLY A 328 -20.72 -11.99 58.85
N ASN A 329 -19.49 -11.72 58.40
CA ASN A 329 -19.01 -12.14 57.09
C ASN A 329 -18.60 -13.63 57.12
N TYR A 330 -18.88 -14.37 56.06
CA TYR A 330 -18.42 -15.74 55.92
C TYR A 330 -16.88 -15.81 55.87
N ALA A 331 -16.28 -14.97 55.01
CA ALA A 331 -14.84 -14.83 54.92
C ALA A 331 -14.42 -13.36 54.71
N VAL A 332 -13.29 -12.97 55.31
CA VAL A 332 -12.79 -11.59 55.16
C VAL A 332 -12.20 -11.37 53.77
N TYR A 333 -11.24 -12.21 53.35
CA TYR A 333 -10.64 -12.08 52.02
C TYR A 333 -10.39 -13.40 51.29
N SER A 334 -10.49 -13.31 49.96
CA SER A 334 -9.97 -14.27 48.99
C SER A 334 -9.05 -13.54 48.02
N VAL A 335 -7.77 -13.94 47.95
CA VAL A 335 -6.75 -13.26 47.13
C VAL A 335 -6.07 -14.26 46.20
N SER A 336 -6.25 -14.03 44.90
CA SER A 336 -5.70 -14.88 43.83
C SER A 336 -4.86 -14.06 42.85
N SER A 337 -3.57 -14.36 42.70
CA SER A 337 -2.69 -13.61 41.78
C SER A 337 -2.75 -12.07 41.94
N ALA A 338 -2.92 -11.58 43.18
CA ALA A 338 -3.03 -10.17 43.53
C ALA A 338 -2.41 -9.92 44.92
N ILE A 339 -2.28 -8.65 45.32
CA ILE A 339 -1.70 -8.24 46.60
C ILE A 339 -2.75 -7.49 47.43
N LEU A 340 -2.88 -7.83 48.72
CA LEU A 340 -3.67 -7.11 49.70
C LEU A 340 -2.75 -6.57 50.81
N PHE A 341 -2.85 -5.27 51.12
CA PHE A 341 -2.35 -4.67 52.36
C PHE A 341 -3.53 -4.36 53.28
N ASP A 342 -3.64 -5.05 54.40
CA ASP A 342 -4.76 -5.02 55.33
C ASP A 342 -4.38 -4.38 56.67
N SER A 343 -4.76 -3.12 56.86
CA SER A 343 -4.69 -2.40 58.13
C SER A 343 -6.10 -2.20 58.73
N SER A 344 -6.94 -3.24 58.66
CA SER A 344 -8.35 -3.22 59.08
C SER A 344 -8.69 -4.29 60.13
N PRO A 345 -8.20 -4.15 61.38
CA PRO A 345 -8.32 -5.20 62.42
C PRO A 345 -9.77 -5.52 62.83
N ASN A 346 -10.69 -4.59 62.59
CA ASN A 346 -12.10 -4.68 62.96
C ASN A 346 -13.00 -5.19 61.82
N LEU A 347 -12.41 -5.58 60.68
CA LEU A 347 -13.11 -6.30 59.63
C LEU A 347 -13.02 -7.80 59.91
N THR A 348 -14.12 -8.39 60.36
CA THR A 348 -14.16 -9.75 60.90
C THR A 348 -15.04 -10.69 60.06
N GLY A 349 -14.76 -11.98 60.14
CA GLY A 349 -15.56 -13.04 59.49
C GLY A 349 -15.26 -14.41 60.09
N THR A 350 -16.10 -15.40 59.79
CA THR A 350 -15.93 -16.79 60.26
C THR A 350 -14.58 -17.37 59.81
N ASN A 351 -14.18 -17.06 58.58
CA ASN A 351 -12.88 -17.38 58.02
C ASN A 351 -12.11 -16.09 57.73
N ARG A 352 -10.80 -16.04 58.04
CA ARG A 352 -10.03 -14.82 57.81
C ARG A 352 -9.34 -14.80 56.44
N ILE A 353 -8.77 -15.91 55.98
CA ILE A 353 -7.85 -15.93 54.82
C ILE A 353 -8.09 -17.09 53.87
N PHE A 354 -8.29 -16.80 52.58
CA PHE A 354 -8.05 -17.74 51.49
C PHE A 354 -7.03 -17.16 50.50
N ARG A 355 -5.93 -17.89 50.28
CA ARG A 355 -4.88 -17.55 49.30
C ARG A 355 -4.85 -18.63 48.23
N SER A 356 -4.77 -18.22 46.96
CA SER A 356 -4.58 -19.15 45.84
C SER A 356 -3.71 -18.52 44.75
N SER A 357 -3.13 -19.34 43.86
CA SER A 357 -2.47 -18.89 42.63
C SER A 357 -1.46 -17.73 42.82
N GLY A 358 -0.68 -17.76 43.90
CA GLY A 358 0.34 -16.75 44.19
C GLY A 358 -0.15 -15.44 44.84
N GLY A 359 -1.41 -15.37 45.29
CA GLY A 359 -1.94 -14.20 45.99
C GLY A 359 -1.27 -13.96 47.37
N GLN A 360 -1.02 -12.70 47.70
CA GLN A 360 -0.32 -12.31 48.93
C GLN A 360 -1.15 -11.34 49.78
N VAL A 361 -1.08 -11.51 51.10
CA VAL A 361 -1.71 -10.62 52.08
C VAL A 361 -0.67 -10.18 53.09
N TYR A 362 -0.54 -8.87 53.24
CA TYR A 362 0.30 -8.17 54.21
C TYR A 362 -0.63 -7.46 55.20
N SER A 363 -0.26 -7.47 56.48
CA SER A 363 -1.04 -6.86 57.56
C SER A 363 -0.24 -5.81 58.30
#